data_AF-A0A6N8HS41-F1
#
_entry.id   AF-A0A6N8HS41-F1
#
_cell.length_a   1.000
_cell.length_b   1.000
_cell.length_c   1.000
_cell.angle_alpha   90.00
_cell.angle_beta   90.00
_cell.angle_gamma   90.00
#
_symmetry.space_group_name_H-M   'P 1'
#
loop_
_entity.id
_entity.type
_entity.pdbx_description
1 polymer ?
#
loop_
_entity_poly.entity_id
_entity_poly.type
_entity_poly.pdbx_seq_one_letter_code
_entity_poly.pdbx_strand_id
1 'polypeptide(L)'
;MNKAKENNVDLLLPVDAVVADSFSESAETKVVPIDQIPADWEALDIGPETQAKYAEVIAKSRLVVWNGPMGVFEFDLFANGTKAVAQALAGTEGYTVIGGGDSAAAVAKFGYADKMNHVSTGGGASLEFMEGKTLPGVHALDDK
;
A
#
# COMPACT_ATOMS: atom_id res chain seq x y z
N MET A 1 -4.87 -11.99 -12.99
CA MET A 1 -5.48 -10.98 -13.89
C MET A 1 -6.86 -11.39 -14.40
N ASN A 2 -7.05 -12.61 -14.95
CA ASN A 2 -8.34 -13.04 -15.52
C ASN A 2 -9.54 -12.91 -14.57
N LYS A 3 -9.42 -13.39 -13.32
CA LYS A 3 -10.49 -13.28 -12.32
C LYS A 3 -10.93 -11.83 -12.07
N ALA A 4 -10.01 -10.86 -12.03
CA ALA A 4 -10.37 -9.45 -11.85
C ALA A 4 -11.21 -8.95 -13.04
N LYS A 5 -10.76 -9.27 -14.27
CA LYS A 5 -11.48 -8.94 -15.50
C LYS A 5 -12.87 -9.56 -15.56
N GLU A 6 -13.00 -10.85 -15.21
CA GLU A 6 -14.27 -11.57 -15.16
C GLU A 6 -15.26 -10.96 -14.15
N ASN A 7 -14.75 -10.34 -13.08
CA ASN A 7 -15.56 -9.71 -12.05
C ASN A 7 -15.70 -8.19 -12.22
N ASN A 8 -15.28 -7.62 -13.36
CA ASN A 8 -15.27 -6.18 -13.62
C ASN A 8 -14.55 -5.38 -12.51
N VAL A 9 -13.44 -5.93 -12.01
CA VAL A 9 -12.56 -5.26 -11.04
C VAL A 9 -11.43 -4.59 -11.79
N ASP A 10 -11.30 -3.28 -11.59
CA ASP A 10 -10.17 -2.51 -12.09
C ASP A 10 -8.90 -2.89 -11.32
N LEU A 11 -8.05 -3.69 -11.95
CA LEU A 11 -6.75 -4.08 -11.41
C LEU A 11 -5.68 -3.11 -11.93
N LEU A 12 -5.22 -2.23 -11.04
CA LEU A 12 -4.16 -1.27 -11.34
C LEU A 12 -2.81 -1.84 -10.92
N LEU A 13 -1.84 -1.74 -11.84
CA LEU A 13 -0.45 -2.10 -11.61
C LEU A 13 0.42 -0.87 -11.85
N PRO A 14 1.64 -0.83 -11.28
CA PRO A 14 2.58 0.24 -11.56
C PRO A 14 2.88 0.35 -13.06
N VAL A 15 2.92 1.59 -13.55
CA VAL A 15 3.30 1.92 -14.93
C VAL A 15 4.73 2.44 -15.02
N ASP A 16 5.28 2.86 -13.88
CA ASP A 16 6.63 3.35 -13.68
C ASP A 16 7.11 2.95 -12.28
N ALA A 17 8.43 2.86 -12.13
CA ALA A 17 9.07 2.45 -10.90
C ALA A 17 10.32 3.29 -10.62
N VAL A 18 10.63 3.46 -9.33
CA VAL A 18 11.95 3.87 -8.88
C VAL A 18 12.82 2.62 -8.84
N VAL A 19 13.83 2.57 -9.69
CA VAL A 19 14.79 1.46 -9.76
C VAL A 19 16.12 1.87 -9.14
N ALA A 20 16.81 0.89 -8.56
CA ALA A 20 18.13 1.04 -7.96
C ALA A 20 19.14 0.02 -8.52
N ASP A 21 20.42 0.38 -8.49
CA ASP A 21 21.53 -0.54 -8.82
C ASP A 21 21.85 -1.54 -7.70
N SER A 22 21.31 -1.32 -6.49
CA SER A 22 21.48 -2.17 -5.32
C SER A 22 20.43 -1.89 -4.23
N PHE A 23 20.19 -2.87 -3.37
CA PHE A 23 19.34 -2.74 -2.18
C PHE A 23 20.08 -2.00 -1.06
N SER A 24 20.15 -0.67 -1.14
CA SER A 24 20.88 0.18 -0.19
C SER A 24 20.26 1.57 -0.06
N GLU A 25 20.43 2.19 1.12
CA GLU A 25 20.10 3.60 1.37
C GLU A 25 20.94 4.59 0.55
N SER A 26 22.05 4.14 -0.04
CA SER A 26 22.97 4.96 -0.84
C SER A 26 23.07 4.50 -2.30
N ALA A 27 22.11 3.71 -2.78
CA ALA A 27 22.09 3.22 -4.14
C ALA A 27 21.90 4.35 -5.17
N GLU A 28 22.36 4.15 -6.40
CA GLU A 28 21.99 5.05 -7.49
C GLU A 28 20.56 4.74 -7.93
N THR A 29 19.72 5.77 -8.02
CA THR A 29 18.30 5.61 -8.36
C THR A 29 17.92 6.35 -9.63
N LYS A 30 16.96 5.80 -10.38
CA LYS A 30 16.28 6.51 -11.47
C LYS A 30 14.84 6.03 -11.61
N VAL A 31 14.01 6.86 -12.22
CA VAL A 31 12.63 6.48 -12.58
C VAL A 31 12.63 5.92 -13.99
N VAL A 32 11.99 4.77 -14.20
CA VAL A 32 11.81 4.17 -15.51
C VAL A 32 10.37 3.71 -15.70
N PRO A 33 9.85 3.70 -16.95
CA PRO A 33 8.65 2.94 -17.28
C PRO A 33 8.79 1.46 -16.89
N ILE A 34 7.68 0.82 -16.52
CA ILE A 34 7.70 -0.56 -15.99
C ILE A 34 8.25 -1.59 -16.99
N ASP A 35 8.19 -1.28 -18.29
CA ASP A 35 8.72 -2.10 -19.39
C ASP A 35 10.18 -1.79 -19.75
N GLN A 36 10.84 -0.90 -19.00
CA GLN A 36 12.21 -0.43 -19.23
C GLN A 36 13.12 -0.58 -18.00
N ILE A 37 12.78 -1.49 -17.09
CA ILE A 37 13.65 -1.84 -15.96
C ILE A 37 14.94 -2.46 -16.48
N PRO A 38 16.13 -1.89 -16.17
CA PRO A 38 17.41 -2.48 -16.57
C PRO A 38 17.60 -3.86 -15.93
N ALA A 39 18.23 -4.79 -16.67
CA ALA A 39 18.37 -6.18 -16.23
C ALA A 39 19.13 -6.36 -14.91
N ASP A 40 20.10 -5.49 -14.63
CA ASP A 40 20.94 -5.52 -13.43
C ASP A 40 20.43 -4.56 -12.33
N TRP A 41 19.21 -4.02 -12.46
CA TRP A 41 18.61 -3.08 -11.52
C TRP A 41 17.33 -3.69 -10.93
N GLU A 42 16.94 -3.23 -9.74
CA GLU A 42 15.74 -3.69 -9.03
C GLU A 42 14.75 -2.55 -8.79
N ALA A 43 13.45 -2.82 -8.95
CA ALA A 43 12.39 -1.86 -8.65
C ALA A 43 12.03 -1.90 -7.17
N LEU A 44 12.27 -0.79 -6.46
CA LEU A 44 12.16 -0.72 -4.99
C LEU A 44 11.08 0.23 -4.48
N ASP A 45 10.47 1.03 -5.36
CA ASP A 45 9.30 1.86 -5.06
C ASP A 45 8.50 2.14 -6.34
N ILE A 46 7.25 2.57 -6.18
CA ILE A 46 6.42 3.00 -7.31
C ILE A 46 6.84 4.39 -7.81
N GLY A 47 6.82 4.57 -9.12
CA GLY A 47 7.18 5.85 -9.74
C GLY A 47 6.08 6.93 -9.59
N PRO A 48 6.41 8.19 -9.89
CA PRO A 48 5.51 9.33 -9.73
C PRO A 48 4.22 9.23 -10.55
N GLU A 49 4.23 8.60 -11.73
CA GLU A 49 3.01 8.44 -12.53
C GLU A 49 2.04 7.47 -11.85
N THR A 50 2.55 6.36 -11.32
CA THR A 50 1.79 5.38 -10.55
C THR A 50 1.24 6.01 -9.27
N GLN A 51 2.04 6.80 -8.55
CA GLN A 51 1.60 7.53 -7.35
C GLN A 51 0.39 8.42 -7.65
N ALA A 52 0.43 9.18 -8.74
CA ALA A 52 -0.67 10.06 -9.15
C ALA A 52 -1.95 9.27 -9.48
N LYS A 53 -1.82 8.17 -10.23
CA LYS A 53 -2.96 7.30 -10.58
C LYS A 53 -3.61 6.71 -9.34
N TYR A 54 -2.82 6.23 -8.39
CA TYR A 54 -3.35 5.64 -7.16
C TYR A 54 -4.02 6.70 -6.29
N ALA A 55 -3.44 7.90 -6.18
CA ALA A 55 -4.06 9.01 -5.46
C ALA A 55 -5.43 9.40 -6.05
N GLU A 56 -5.57 9.43 -7.38
CA GLU A 56 -6.84 9.73 -8.04
C GLU A 56 -7.92 8.68 -7.71
N VAL A 57 -7.55 7.41 -7.71
CA VAL A 57 -8.46 6.29 -7.40
C VAL A 57 -8.88 6.33 -5.94
N ILE A 58 -7.94 6.59 -5.03
CA ILE A 58 -8.20 6.75 -3.60
C ILE A 58 -9.16 7.92 -3.34
N ALA A 59 -8.96 9.07 -4.01
CA ALA A 59 -9.81 10.24 -3.86
C ALA A 59 -11.27 10.00 -4.30
N LYS A 60 -11.48 9.09 -5.27
CA LYS A 60 -12.81 8.69 -5.75
C LYS A 60 -13.46 7.57 -4.94
N SER A 61 -12.71 6.92 -4.05
CA SER A 61 -13.15 5.74 -3.32
C SER A 61 -13.89 6.13 -2.04
N ARG A 62 -15.02 5.45 -1.77
CA ARG A 62 -15.80 5.64 -0.54
C ARG A 62 -15.27 4.83 0.65
N LEU A 63 -14.58 3.74 0.38
CA LEU A 63 -13.93 2.86 1.35
C LEU A 63 -12.60 2.44 0.74
N VAL A 64 -11.52 2.55 1.50
CA VAL A 64 -10.20 2.05 1.11
C VAL A 64 -9.64 1.20 2.22
N VAL A 65 -9.27 -0.03 1.88
CA VAL A 65 -8.52 -0.93 2.76
C VAL A 65 -7.10 -0.98 2.24
N TRP A 66 -6.13 -0.61 3.08
CA TRP A 66 -4.72 -0.60 2.72
C TRP A 66 -3.91 -1.56 3.60
N ASN A 67 -3.20 -2.48 2.96
CA ASN A 67 -2.30 -3.43 3.58
C ASN A 67 -1.06 -3.64 2.69
N GLY A 68 0.12 -3.32 3.23
CA GLY A 68 1.41 -3.38 2.54
C GLY A 68 1.90 -2.02 2.04
N PRO A 69 3.10 -1.56 2.41
CA PRO A 69 3.80 -0.44 1.77
C PRO A 69 3.97 -0.61 0.25
N MET A 70 4.24 0.48 -0.46
CA MET A 70 4.43 0.46 -1.93
C MET A 70 5.88 0.15 -2.35
N GLY A 71 6.81 0.28 -1.41
CA GLY A 71 8.24 0.13 -1.62
C GLY A 71 8.96 -0.09 -0.30
N VAL A 72 10.29 -0.09 -0.34
CA VAL A 72 11.19 -0.28 0.82
C VAL A 72 11.22 0.99 1.67
N PHE A 73 10.09 1.33 2.30
CA PHE A 73 9.88 2.62 2.96
C PHE A 73 10.77 2.88 4.18
N GLU A 74 11.47 1.86 4.65
CA GLU A 74 12.55 1.95 5.62
C GLU A 74 13.68 2.86 5.12
N PHE A 75 14.00 2.78 3.83
CA PHE A 75 15.00 3.62 3.17
C PHE A 75 14.32 4.86 2.58
N ASP A 76 14.82 6.05 2.93
CA ASP A 76 14.17 7.31 2.51
C ASP A 76 14.17 7.48 0.98
N LEU A 77 15.12 6.87 0.25
CA LEU A 77 15.15 6.83 -1.21
C LEU A 77 13.91 6.13 -1.82
N PHE A 78 13.33 5.15 -1.10
CA PHE A 78 12.24 4.29 -1.58
C PHE A 78 10.95 4.45 -0.76
N ALA A 79 10.84 5.56 -0.02
CA ALA A 79 9.71 5.85 0.86
C ALA A 79 8.61 6.68 0.20
N ASN A 80 8.87 7.28 -0.97
CA ASN A 80 8.00 8.30 -1.55
C ASN A 80 6.67 7.73 -2.03
N GLY A 81 6.65 6.54 -2.63
CA GLY A 81 5.42 5.90 -3.07
C GLY A 81 4.50 5.52 -1.91
N THR A 82 5.08 4.94 -0.85
CA THR A 82 4.35 4.64 0.38
C THR A 82 3.80 5.92 1.03
N LYS A 83 4.61 6.98 1.10
CA LYS A 83 4.20 8.28 1.63
C LYS A 83 3.08 8.91 0.78
N ALA A 84 3.14 8.80 -0.54
CA ALA A 84 2.13 9.33 -1.45
C ALA A 84 0.77 8.64 -1.24
N VAL A 85 0.75 7.31 -1.10
CA VAL A 85 -0.47 6.56 -0.77
C VAL A 85 -1.00 6.94 0.60
N ALA A 86 -0.15 7.01 1.63
CA ALA A 86 -0.56 7.44 2.96
C ALA A 86 -1.14 8.87 2.96
N GLN A 87 -0.53 9.79 2.20
CA GLN A 87 -1.03 11.15 2.04
C GLN A 87 -2.38 11.21 1.31
N ALA A 88 -2.56 10.41 0.25
CA ALA A 88 -3.83 10.34 -0.47
C ALA A 88 -4.96 9.80 0.43
N LEU A 89 -4.67 8.77 1.23
CA LEU A 89 -5.61 8.25 2.22
C LEU A 89 -5.97 9.30 3.28
N ALA A 90 -4.98 10.04 3.78
CA ALA A 90 -5.19 11.09 4.77
C ALA A 90 -6.00 12.30 4.24
N GLY A 91 -6.12 12.44 2.92
CA GLY A 91 -6.83 13.54 2.26
C GLY A 91 -8.12 13.13 1.55
N THR A 92 -8.53 11.85 1.63
CA THR A 92 -9.78 11.39 1.02
C THR A 92 -10.98 11.62 1.93
N GLU A 93 -12.16 11.81 1.33
CA GLU A 93 -13.45 11.83 2.05
C GLU A 93 -13.98 10.41 2.31
N GLY A 94 -13.34 9.38 1.73
CA GLY A 94 -13.67 7.99 1.94
C GLY A 94 -13.24 7.47 3.32
N TYR A 95 -13.85 6.38 3.76
CA TYR A 95 -13.45 5.69 4.99
C TYR A 95 -12.17 4.88 4.76
N THR A 96 -11.16 5.05 5.61
CA THR A 96 -9.85 4.39 5.48
C THR A 96 -9.64 3.34 6.57
N VAL A 97 -9.22 2.14 6.14
CA VAL A 97 -8.87 1.00 7.00
C VAL A 97 -7.42 0.62 6.74
N ILE A 98 -6.57 0.76 7.74
CA ILE A 98 -5.16 0.38 7.68
C ILE A 98 -5.01 -0.98 8.35
N GLY A 99 -4.59 -1.97 7.57
CA GLY A 99 -4.34 -3.34 8.03
C GLY A 99 -2.85 -3.69 7.95
N GLY A 100 -2.38 -4.52 8.87
CA GLY A 100 -0.99 -5.00 8.92
C GLY A 100 -0.03 -4.05 9.64
N GLY A 101 1.00 -4.65 10.25
CA GLY A 101 1.98 -3.92 11.07
C GLY A 101 2.76 -2.88 10.28
N ASP A 102 3.20 -3.23 9.07
CA ASP A 102 4.06 -2.34 8.27
C ASP A 102 3.30 -1.12 7.74
N SER A 103 2.04 -1.28 7.31
CA SER A 103 1.20 -0.13 6.92
C SER A 103 0.88 0.78 8.11
N ALA A 104 0.62 0.20 9.29
CA ALA A 104 0.44 0.97 10.52
C ALA A 104 1.72 1.75 10.89
N ALA A 105 2.89 1.11 10.77
CA ALA A 105 4.19 1.74 10.99
C ALA A 105 4.47 2.85 9.96
N ALA A 106 4.12 2.65 8.69
CA ALA A 106 4.28 3.64 7.64
C ALA A 106 3.44 4.91 7.88
N VAL A 107 2.13 4.77 8.18
CA VAL A 107 1.29 5.95 8.48
C VAL A 107 1.75 6.67 9.75
N ALA A 108 2.30 5.94 10.73
CA ALA A 108 2.90 6.55 11.92
C ALA A 108 4.20 7.29 11.58
N LYS A 109 5.14 6.68 10.84
CA LYS A 109 6.40 7.28 10.38
C LYS A 109 6.16 8.61 9.67
N PHE A 110 5.13 8.69 8.84
CA PHE A 110 4.82 9.89 8.05
C PHE A 110 3.84 10.86 8.72
N GLY A 111 3.40 10.61 9.96
CA GLY A 111 2.53 11.52 10.71
C GLY A 111 1.09 11.58 10.20
N TYR A 112 0.59 10.49 9.61
CA TYR A 112 -0.76 10.38 9.06
C TYR A 112 -1.69 9.48 9.89
N ALA A 113 -1.21 8.82 10.95
CA ALA A 113 -2.00 7.89 11.75
C ALA A 113 -3.33 8.49 12.26
N ASP A 114 -3.31 9.70 12.81
CA ASP A 114 -4.50 10.39 13.34
C ASP A 114 -5.49 10.84 12.25
N LYS A 115 -5.10 10.74 10.97
CA LYS A 115 -5.96 11.07 9.82
C LYS A 115 -6.62 9.84 9.21
N MET A 116 -6.31 8.65 9.70
CA MET A 116 -6.94 7.40 9.25
C MET A 116 -8.19 7.13 10.08
N ASN A 117 -9.25 6.61 9.48
CA ASN A 117 -10.49 6.33 10.21
C ASN A 117 -10.34 5.10 11.11
N HIS A 118 -9.61 4.09 10.66
CA HIS A 118 -9.32 2.89 11.43
C HIS A 118 -7.91 2.39 11.17
N VAL A 119 -7.11 2.27 12.23
CA VAL A 119 -5.81 1.59 12.20
C VAL A 119 -5.92 0.33 13.03
N SER A 120 -5.86 -0.83 12.37
CA SER A 120 -5.94 -2.09 13.08
C SER A 120 -4.65 -2.42 13.81
N THR A 121 -4.78 -2.83 15.06
CA THR A 121 -3.67 -3.37 15.88
C THR A 121 -3.59 -4.90 15.85
N GLY A 122 -4.47 -5.55 15.09
CA GLY A 122 -4.56 -7.03 15.04
C GLY A 122 -3.43 -7.71 14.27
N GLY A 123 -2.59 -6.96 13.54
CA GLY A 123 -1.50 -7.52 12.76
C GLY A 123 -1.97 -8.65 11.84
N GLY A 124 -1.42 -9.86 12.04
CA GLY A 124 -1.82 -11.07 11.32
C GLY A 124 -3.29 -11.46 11.49
N ALA A 125 -3.90 -11.20 12.65
CA ALA A 125 -5.32 -11.54 12.86
C ALA A 125 -6.25 -10.71 11.94
N SER A 126 -5.89 -9.47 11.62
CA SER A 126 -6.65 -8.64 10.69
C SER A 126 -6.56 -9.15 9.26
N LEU A 127 -5.39 -9.68 8.87
CA LEU A 127 -5.18 -10.32 7.58
C LEU A 127 -6.02 -11.59 7.46
N GLU A 128 -5.95 -12.47 8.46
CA GLU A 128 -6.75 -13.70 8.48
C GLU A 128 -8.26 -13.42 8.44
N PHE A 129 -8.71 -12.36 9.12
CA PHE A 129 -10.10 -11.92 9.04
C PHE A 129 -10.47 -11.47 7.62
N MET A 130 -9.62 -10.66 6.96
CA MET A 130 -9.85 -10.20 5.58
C MET A 130 -9.77 -11.34 4.55
N GLU A 131 -9.03 -12.41 4.84
CA GLU A 131 -9.02 -13.65 4.06
C GLU A 131 -10.33 -14.45 4.20
N GLY A 132 -11.22 -14.06 5.11
CA GLY A 132 -12.49 -14.74 5.38
C GLY A 132 -12.36 -15.97 6.28
N LYS A 133 -11.24 -16.10 7.03
CA LYS A 133 -11.06 -17.20 7.99
C LYS A 133 -11.87 -16.97 9.25
N THR A 134 -12.35 -18.06 9.84
CA THR A 134 -12.89 -18.05 11.19
C THR A 134 -11.76 -17.90 12.20
N LEU A 135 -11.68 -16.74 12.86
CA LEU A 135 -10.74 -16.53 13.96
C LEU A 135 -11.24 -17.25 15.23
N PRO A 136 -10.49 -18.20 15.81
CA PRO A 136 -10.96 -18.98 16.96
C PRO A 136 -11.36 -18.13 18.17
N GLY A 137 -10.59 -17.07 18.45
CA GLY A 137 -10.88 -16.16 19.57
C GLY A 137 -12.13 -15.31 19.37
N VAL A 138 -12.52 -15.01 18.12
CA VAL A 138 -13.77 -14.30 17.81
C VAL A 138 -14.95 -15.27 17.84
N HIS A 139 -14.77 -16.49 17.30
CA HIS A 139 -15.82 -17.50 17.27
C HIS A 139 -16.25 -17.99 18.66
N ALA A 140 -15.35 -17.94 19.64
CA ALA A 140 -15.66 -18.34 21.02
C ALA A 140 -16.54 -17.33 21.78
N LEU A 141 -16.83 -16.16 21.21
CA LEU A 141 -17.69 -15.15 21.84
C LEU A 141 -19.17 -15.50 21.63
N ASP A 142 -20.00 -15.22 22.63
CA ASP A 142 -21.44 -15.41 22.52
C ASP A 142 -22.04 -14.47 21.46
N ASP A 143 -23.02 -14.97 20.71
CA ASP A 143 -23.86 -14.13 19.86
C ASP A 143 -24.63 -13.11 20.71
N LYS A 144 -24.88 -11.94 20.12
CA LYS A 144 -25.54 -10.81 20.80
C LYS A 144 -27.03 -11.07 21.09
#